data_AF-A0A1H7BCV6-F1
#
_entry.id   AF-A0A1H7BCV6-F1
#
_cell.length_a   1.000
_cell.length_b   1.000
_cell.length_c   1.000
_cell.angle_alpha   90.00
_cell.angle_beta   90.00
_cell.angle_gamma   90.00
#
_symmetry.space_group_name_H-M   'P 1'
#
loop_
_entity.id
_entity.type
_entity.pdbx_description
1 polymer ?
#
loop_
_entity_poly.entity_id
_entity_poly.type
_entity_poly.pdbx_seq_one_letter_code
_entity_poly.pdbx_strand_id
1 'polypeptide(L)'
;MPDPNQPPVPRPDAAVPPVVPSHGRAVGMPVPRRGPAAERPRRHPLDGPQHLPLRPLWLCRACGLTWPCAEARLLLRVEYDNRRLDLAVYLSGLYYEATHDLFRLDPEGGPTPRELFQRFVAWGPYRRPALALPPACTGRCRTA
;
A
#
# COMPACT_ATOMS: atom_id res chain seq x y z
N MET A 1 -28.61 28.80 -45.80
CA MET A 1 -28.15 29.05 -47.18
C MET A 1 -26.63 28.98 -47.17
N PRO A 2 -26.02 27.88 -47.64
CA PRO A 2 -24.57 27.74 -47.74
C PRO A 2 -24.01 28.56 -48.92
N ASP A 3 -22.77 29.03 -48.79
CA ASP A 3 -22.09 29.93 -49.72
C ASP A 3 -21.69 29.20 -51.02
N PRO A 4 -22.05 29.71 -52.22
CA PRO A 4 -21.86 29.01 -53.49
C PRO A 4 -20.45 29.10 -54.09
N ASN A 5 -19.46 29.69 -53.41
CA ASN A 5 -18.15 29.95 -54.01
C ASN A 5 -16.97 29.41 -53.20
N GLN A 6 -17.04 28.14 -52.79
CA GLN A 6 -15.92 27.45 -52.16
C GLN A 6 -15.31 26.40 -53.10
N PRO A 7 -14.05 26.58 -53.55
CA PRO A 7 -13.37 25.59 -54.39
C PRO A 7 -13.00 24.33 -53.59
N PRO A 8 -12.91 23.16 -54.23
CA PRO A 8 -12.65 21.90 -53.55
C PRO A 8 -11.24 21.86 -52.95
N VAL A 9 -11.16 21.49 -51.67
CA VAL A 9 -9.90 21.24 -50.96
C VAL A 9 -9.20 19.99 -51.52
N PRO A 10 -7.90 20.07 -51.88
CA PRO A 10 -7.14 18.92 -52.37
C PRO A 10 -6.88 17.90 -51.25
N ARG A 11 -6.98 16.61 -51.58
CA ARG A 11 -6.60 15.50 -50.71
C ARG A 11 -5.09 15.48 -50.54
N PRO A 12 -4.54 15.29 -49.33
CA PRO A 12 -3.10 15.16 -49.17
C PRO A 12 -2.63 13.82 -49.76
N ASP A 13 -1.79 13.94 -50.79
CA ASP A 13 -1.00 12.86 -51.36
C ASP A 13 -0.13 12.17 -50.30
N ALA A 14 0.12 10.89 -50.56
CA ALA A 14 0.88 9.98 -49.73
C ALA A 14 2.23 10.57 -49.30
N ALA A 15 2.33 10.92 -48.01
CA ALA A 15 3.62 11.11 -47.36
C ALA A 15 4.33 9.75 -47.28
N VAL A 16 5.42 9.63 -48.04
CA VAL A 16 6.38 8.53 -47.91
C VAL A 16 6.89 8.50 -46.46
N PRO A 17 6.75 7.38 -45.73
CA PRO A 17 7.21 7.31 -44.35
C PRO A 17 8.76 7.39 -44.30
N PRO A 18 9.34 8.00 -43.26
CA PRO A 18 10.78 7.98 -43.07
C PRO A 18 11.26 6.53 -42.87
N VAL A 19 12.33 6.16 -43.58
CA VAL A 19 13.11 4.96 -43.29
C VAL A 19 13.68 5.09 -41.87
N VAL A 20 13.14 4.29 -40.95
CA VAL A 20 13.71 4.10 -39.61
C VAL A 20 14.95 3.20 -39.73
N PRO A 21 16.11 3.56 -39.14
CA PRO A 21 17.23 2.65 -39.06
C PRO A 21 16.85 1.50 -38.13
N SER A 22 16.89 0.28 -38.66
CA SER A 22 16.66 -0.98 -37.94
C SER A 22 17.66 -1.10 -36.78
N HIS A 23 17.27 -0.61 -35.60
CA HIS A 23 18.06 -0.83 -34.39
C HIS A 23 17.98 -2.32 -34.07
N GLY A 24 19.16 -2.88 -33.80
CA GLY A 24 19.45 -4.29 -33.75
C GLY A 24 18.38 -5.14 -33.07
N ARG A 25 18.10 -6.26 -33.71
CA ARG A 25 17.41 -7.44 -33.20
C ARG A 25 17.71 -7.64 -31.72
N ALA A 26 16.79 -7.19 -30.85
CA ALA A 26 16.81 -7.57 -29.45
C ALA A 26 16.72 -9.09 -29.41
N VAL A 27 17.85 -9.75 -29.13
CA VAL A 27 17.88 -11.18 -28.84
C VAL A 27 16.88 -11.39 -27.71
N GLY A 28 15.79 -12.07 -28.04
CA GLY A 28 14.65 -12.27 -27.14
C GLY A 28 15.13 -12.88 -25.84
N MET A 29 15.12 -12.08 -24.79
CA MET A 29 15.30 -12.56 -23.43
C MET A 29 14.15 -13.55 -23.16
N PRO A 30 14.42 -14.79 -22.69
CA PRO A 30 13.37 -15.76 -22.46
C PRO A 30 12.41 -15.20 -21.41
N VAL A 31 11.17 -14.94 -21.82
CA VAL A 31 10.12 -14.49 -20.91
C VAL A 31 9.89 -15.63 -19.92
N PRO A 32 10.12 -15.45 -18.61
CA PRO A 32 9.78 -16.48 -17.64
C PRO A 32 8.30 -16.80 -17.78
N ARG A 33 7.94 -18.09 -17.82
CA ARG A 33 6.54 -18.53 -17.85
C ARG A 33 5.80 -17.77 -16.75
N ARG A 34 4.73 -17.03 -17.12
CA ARG A 34 3.82 -16.48 -16.12
C ARG A 34 3.42 -17.64 -15.22
N GLY A 35 3.70 -17.49 -13.92
CA GLY A 35 3.23 -18.44 -12.92
C GLY A 35 1.71 -18.59 -12.99
N PRO A 36 1.15 -19.61 -12.32
CA PRO A 36 -0.29 -19.74 -12.19
C PRO A 36 -0.89 -18.40 -11.74
N ALA A 37 -2.06 -18.06 -12.29
CA ALA A 37 -2.76 -16.85 -11.89
C ALA A 37 -2.83 -16.81 -10.36
N ALA A 38 -2.42 -15.70 -9.76
CA ALA A 38 -2.52 -15.54 -8.33
C ALA A 38 -3.99 -15.82 -7.95
N GLU A 39 -4.21 -16.90 -7.21
CA GLU A 39 -5.50 -17.23 -6.63
C GLU A 39 -5.85 -16.04 -5.74
N ARG A 40 -6.66 -15.12 -6.27
CA ARG A 40 -7.05 -13.93 -5.53
C ARG A 40 -7.83 -14.46 -4.33
N PRO A 41 -7.39 -14.19 -3.08
CA PRO A 41 -8.11 -14.64 -1.91
C PRO A 41 -9.56 -14.23 -2.08
N ARG A 42 -10.47 -15.19 -1.89
CA ARG A 42 -11.92 -14.98 -2.01
C ARG A 42 -12.29 -13.71 -1.24
N ARG A 43 -13.18 -12.89 -1.82
CA ARG A 43 -13.68 -11.68 -1.14
C ARG A 43 -14.07 -12.06 0.29
N HIS A 44 -13.50 -11.35 1.28
CA HIS A 44 -13.88 -11.52 2.67
C HIS A 44 -15.41 -11.42 2.77
N PRO A 45 -16.11 -12.37 3.42
CA PRO A 45 -17.56 -12.29 3.56
C PRO A 45 -17.92 -10.96 4.22
N LEU A 46 -18.69 -10.13 3.53
CA LEU A 46 -19.13 -8.84 4.08
C LEU A 46 -20.00 -9.02 5.35
N ASP A 47 -20.53 -10.24 5.54
CA ASP A 47 -21.36 -10.66 6.67
C ASP A 47 -20.57 -11.44 7.76
N GLY A 48 -19.24 -11.48 7.67
CA GLY A 48 -18.39 -12.11 8.68
C GLY A 48 -18.39 -11.38 10.02
N PRO A 49 -18.06 -12.05 11.14
CA PRO A 49 -17.98 -11.41 12.45
C PRO A 49 -17.01 -10.22 12.41
N GLN A 50 -17.48 -9.05 12.83
CA GLN A 50 -16.69 -7.83 12.74
C GLN A 50 -15.47 -7.89 13.67
N HIS A 51 -14.27 -7.66 13.12
CA HIS A 51 -13.01 -7.69 13.85
C HIS A 51 -12.78 -6.42 14.70
N LEU A 52 -13.72 -6.14 15.60
CA LEU A 52 -13.73 -4.99 16.49
C LEU A 52 -12.90 -5.23 17.78
N PRO A 53 -12.39 -4.16 18.42
CA PRO A 53 -11.70 -4.26 19.69
C PRO A 53 -12.65 -4.61 20.84
N LEU A 54 -12.20 -5.51 21.71
CA LEU A 54 -12.83 -5.85 22.99
C LEU A 54 -12.09 -5.14 24.11
N ARG A 55 -12.63 -4.03 24.60
CA ARG A 55 -12.09 -3.31 25.77
C ARG A 55 -12.55 -3.98 27.08
N PRO A 56 -11.75 -3.94 28.16
CA PRO A 56 -10.42 -3.33 28.28
C PRO A 56 -9.26 -4.25 27.88
N LEU A 57 -9.52 -5.48 27.42
CA LEU A 57 -8.49 -6.48 27.13
C LEU A 57 -7.73 -6.22 25.81
N TRP A 58 -8.29 -5.40 24.93
CA TRP A 58 -7.78 -5.12 23.58
C TRP A 58 -7.51 -6.38 22.77
N LEU A 59 -8.43 -7.34 22.86
CA LEU A 59 -8.51 -8.53 22.01
C LEU A 59 -9.54 -8.31 20.90
N CYS A 60 -9.48 -9.11 19.85
CA CYS A 60 -10.45 -9.05 18.76
C CYS A 60 -11.69 -9.87 19.12
N ARG A 61 -12.88 -9.27 18.98
CA ARG A 61 -14.16 -9.96 19.26
C ARG A 61 -14.42 -11.17 18.36
N ALA A 62 -13.93 -11.13 17.12
CA ALA A 62 -14.18 -12.18 16.14
C ALA A 62 -13.21 -13.38 16.29
N CYS A 63 -11.92 -13.11 16.54
CA CYS A 63 -10.89 -14.16 16.53
C CYS A 63 -10.16 -14.37 17.87
N GLY A 64 -10.43 -13.56 18.89
CA GLY A 64 -9.77 -13.65 20.20
C GLY A 64 -8.29 -13.24 20.24
N LEU A 65 -7.67 -12.96 19.09
CA LEU A 65 -6.28 -12.52 18.99
C LEU A 65 -6.10 -11.08 19.47
N THR A 66 -4.85 -10.67 19.72
CA THR A 66 -4.55 -9.28 20.09
C THR A 66 -5.02 -8.30 19.01
N TRP A 67 -5.79 -7.31 19.42
CA TRP A 67 -6.27 -6.28 18.52
C TRP A 67 -5.19 -5.19 18.38
N PRO A 68 -4.86 -4.72 17.15
CA PRO A 68 -5.48 -5.08 15.87
C PRO A 68 -4.93 -6.40 15.31
N CYS A 69 -5.84 -7.36 15.08
CA CYS A 69 -5.51 -8.63 14.44
C CYS A 69 -5.29 -8.45 12.93
N ALA A 70 -4.73 -9.46 12.24
CA ALA A 70 -4.40 -9.36 10.81
C ALA A 70 -5.60 -8.91 9.94
N GLU A 71 -6.76 -9.51 10.17
CA GLU A 71 -7.98 -9.18 9.43
C GLU A 71 -8.47 -7.75 9.73
N ALA A 72 -8.45 -7.33 11.00
CA ALA A 72 -8.79 -5.95 11.37
C ALA A 72 -7.88 -4.95 10.65
N ARG A 73 -6.58 -5.22 10.54
CA ARG A 73 -5.63 -4.34 9.84
C ARG A 73 -5.95 -4.24 8.35
N LEU A 74 -6.35 -5.34 7.72
CA LEU A 74 -6.75 -5.36 6.31
C LEU A 74 -8.04 -4.58 6.10
N LEU A 75 -9.08 -4.86 6.90
CA LEU A 75 -10.37 -4.18 6.81
C LEU A 75 -10.23 -2.67 7.05
N LEU A 76 -9.47 -2.25 8.06
CA LEU A 76 -9.19 -0.83 8.32
C LEU A 76 -8.44 -0.16 7.16
N ARG A 77 -7.52 -0.86 6.49
CA ARG A 77 -6.82 -0.31 5.33
C ARG A 77 -7.73 -0.15 4.11
N VAL A 78 -8.70 -1.04 3.94
CA VAL A 78 -9.70 -0.98 2.86
C VAL A 78 -10.69 0.15 3.12
N GLU A 79 -11.24 0.22 4.34
CA GLU A 79 -12.21 1.26 4.74
C GLU A 79 -11.63 2.69 4.61
N TYR A 80 -10.35 2.85 4.93
CA TYR A 80 -9.65 4.13 4.90
C TYR A 80 -8.68 4.27 3.71
N ASP A 81 -8.90 3.55 2.59
CA ASP A 81 -7.93 3.49 1.48
C ASP A 81 -7.53 4.89 0.96
N ASN A 82 -8.51 5.78 0.81
CA ASN A 82 -8.33 7.17 0.37
C ASN A 82 -8.17 8.17 1.54
N ARG A 83 -8.24 7.71 2.79
CA ARG A 83 -8.28 8.53 4.01
C ARG A 83 -7.21 8.08 5.01
N ARG A 84 -5.97 8.02 4.53
CA ARG A 84 -4.82 7.51 5.30
C ARG A 84 -4.56 8.31 6.59
N LEU A 85 -4.76 9.62 6.56
CA LEU A 85 -4.60 10.50 7.73
C LEU A 85 -5.62 10.14 8.81
N ASP A 86 -6.89 10.01 8.41
CA ASP A 86 -7.98 9.64 9.31
C ASP A 86 -7.71 8.28 9.97
N LEU A 87 -7.19 7.30 9.22
CA LEU A 87 -6.77 6.01 9.78
C LEU A 87 -5.67 6.19 10.83
N ALA A 88 -4.66 7.02 10.56
CA ALA A 88 -3.57 7.25 11.50
C ALA A 88 -4.05 7.94 12.78
N VAL A 89 -4.93 8.93 12.67
CA VAL A 89 -5.55 9.62 13.81
C VAL A 89 -6.42 8.65 14.62
N TYR A 90 -7.26 7.87 13.95
CA TYR A 90 -8.10 6.85 14.58
C TYR A 90 -7.27 5.82 15.37
N LEU A 91 -6.23 5.27 14.75
CA LEU A 91 -5.34 4.31 15.40
C LEU A 91 -4.56 4.92 16.57
N SER A 92 -4.21 6.21 16.48
CA SER A 92 -3.52 6.93 17.57
C SER A 92 -4.44 7.13 18.78
N GLY A 93 -5.72 7.45 18.57
CA GLY A 93 -6.72 7.51 19.64
C GLY A 93 -6.89 6.17 20.34
N LEU A 94 -7.02 5.09 19.57
CA LEU A 94 -7.11 3.73 20.13
C LEU A 94 -5.84 3.30 20.86
N TYR A 95 -4.66 3.68 20.37
CA TYR A 95 -3.40 3.46 21.08
C TYR A 95 -3.40 4.13 22.47
N TYR A 96 -3.88 5.36 22.57
CA TYR A 96 -3.95 6.09 23.85
C TYR A 96 -4.91 5.40 24.83
N GLU A 97 -6.11 5.05 24.37
CA GLU A 97 -7.07 4.30 25.19
C GLU A 97 -6.52 2.94 25.61
N ALA A 98 -5.84 2.23 24.71
CA ALA A 98 -5.26 0.92 24.97
C ALA A 98 -4.13 0.96 25.98
N THR A 99 -3.30 1.98 25.90
CA THR A 99 -2.25 2.23 26.90
C THR A 99 -2.90 2.35 28.27
N HIS A 100 -3.89 3.23 28.41
CA HIS A 100 -4.54 3.46 29.68
C HIS A 100 -5.27 2.24 30.24
N ASP A 101 -6.03 1.51 29.41
CA ASP A 101 -6.75 0.32 29.85
C ASP A 101 -5.81 -0.81 30.27
N LEU A 102 -4.76 -1.08 29.48
CA LEU A 102 -3.83 -2.18 29.76
C LEU A 102 -2.93 -1.89 30.96
N PHE A 103 -2.48 -0.64 31.14
CA PHE A 103 -1.75 -0.23 32.34
C PHE A 103 -2.60 -0.35 33.61
N ARG A 104 -3.92 -0.17 33.51
CA ARG A 104 -4.83 -0.37 34.66
C ARG A 104 -5.05 -1.84 34.98
N LEU A 105 -5.05 -2.71 33.97
CA LEU A 105 -5.21 -4.15 34.17
C LEU A 105 -3.94 -4.80 34.74
N ASP A 106 -2.77 -4.35 34.29
CA ASP A 106 -1.48 -4.87 34.75
C ASP A 106 -0.44 -3.73 34.84
N PRO A 107 -0.30 -3.10 36.02
CA PRO A 107 0.64 -2.00 36.22
C PRO A 107 2.11 -2.41 36.15
N GLU A 108 2.43 -3.67 36.47
CA GLU A 108 3.82 -4.13 36.68
C GLU A 108 4.34 -4.98 35.50
N GLY A 109 3.46 -5.63 34.75
CA GLY A 109 3.80 -6.54 33.65
C GLY A 109 3.21 -6.16 32.28
N GLY A 110 2.54 -5.01 32.19
CA GLY A 110 1.87 -4.56 30.97
C GLY A 110 2.83 -4.31 29.78
N PRO A 111 2.31 -4.36 28.54
CA PRO A 111 3.09 -4.06 27.35
C PRO A 111 3.63 -2.63 27.38
N THR A 112 4.89 -2.47 26.99
CA THR A 112 5.54 -1.16 26.97
C THR A 112 4.85 -0.21 25.98
N PRO A 113 4.89 1.12 26.18
CA PRO A 113 4.33 2.08 25.23
C PRO A 113 4.87 1.91 23.80
N ARG A 114 6.14 1.49 23.67
CA ARG A 114 6.76 1.21 22.38
C ARG A 114 6.14 -0.01 21.68
N GLU A 115 5.85 -1.09 22.41
CA GLU A 115 5.19 -2.27 21.87
C GLU A 115 3.75 -1.97 21.45
N LEU A 116 3.03 -1.18 22.25
CA LEU A 116 1.68 -0.71 21.89
C LEU A 116 1.72 0.17 20.63
N PHE A 117 2.67 1.10 20.52
CA PHE A 117 2.84 1.88 19.30
C PHE A 117 3.12 0.99 18.07
N GLN A 118 3.98 -0.02 18.23
CA GLN A 118 4.28 -1.00 17.17
C GLN A 118 3.03 -1.79 16.75
N ARG A 119 2.20 -2.15 17.73
CA ARG A 119 0.98 -2.92 17.54
C ARG A 119 -0.13 -2.12 16.84
N PHE A 120 -0.37 -0.87 17.25
CA PHE A 120 -1.49 -0.06 16.73
C PHE A 120 -1.11 0.81 15.53
N VAL A 121 0.04 1.49 15.56
CA VAL A 121 0.32 2.60 14.64
C VAL A 121 1.40 2.25 13.62
N ALA A 122 2.38 1.43 13.99
CA ALA A 122 3.60 1.28 13.20
C ALA A 122 3.47 0.44 11.91
N TRP A 123 2.28 -0.07 11.61
CA TRP A 123 1.92 -0.67 10.32
C TRP A 123 1.05 0.27 9.46
N GLY A 124 0.82 1.51 9.93
CA GLY A 124 0.04 2.51 9.21
C GLY A 124 0.67 2.92 7.86
N PRO A 125 -0.14 3.52 6.98
CA PRO A 125 0.20 3.82 5.58
C PRO A 125 1.38 4.80 5.41
N TYR A 126 1.70 5.59 6.45
CA TYR A 126 2.79 6.59 6.42
C TYR A 126 4.15 6.05 6.84
N ARG A 127 4.25 4.77 7.20
CA ARG A 127 5.56 4.12 7.28
C ARG A 127 6.09 3.97 5.86
N ARG A 128 6.79 5.01 5.39
CA ARG A 128 7.80 4.83 4.36
C ARG A 128 8.65 3.65 4.82
N PRO A 129 8.75 2.56 4.02
CA PRO A 129 9.87 1.65 4.22
C PRO A 129 11.08 2.56 4.27
N ALA A 130 11.88 2.47 5.34
CA ALA A 130 13.22 3.02 5.27
C ALA A 130 13.82 2.33 4.06
N LEU A 131 13.83 3.01 2.91
CA LEU A 131 14.50 2.55 1.72
C LEU A 131 15.85 2.10 2.24
N ALA A 132 16.18 0.83 2.02
CA ALA A 132 17.48 0.28 2.33
C ALA A 132 18.48 1.38 1.96
N LEU A 133 19.15 1.94 2.96
CA LEU A 133 20.21 2.91 2.73
C LEU A 133 21.06 2.29 1.63
N PRO A 134 21.26 2.95 0.47
CA PRO A 134 22.17 2.41 -0.53
C PRO A 134 23.48 2.09 0.20
N PRO A 135 24.11 0.91 -0.06
CA PRO A 135 25.34 0.56 0.64
C PRO A 135 26.28 1.75 0.50
N ALA A 136 26.73 2.28 1.64
CA ALA A 136 27.64 3.40 1.66
C ALA A 136 28.76 3.08 0.67
N CYS A 137 29.02 3.96 -0.30
CA CYS A 137 30.15 3.80 -1.20
C CYS A 137 31.42 3.70 -0.34
N THR A 138 31.87 2.48 -0.03
CA THR A 138 33.20 2.18 0.48
C THR A 138 34.23 2.27 -0.65
N GLY A 139 34.02 3.22 -1.56
CA GLY A 139 34.92 3.55 -2.66
C GLY A 139 35.89 4.61 -2.16
N ARG A 140 37.03 4.14 -1.68
CA ARG A 140 38.21 4.93 -1.27
C ARG A 140 38.48 6.05 -2.29
N CYS A 141 38.29 7.30 -1.90
CA CYS A 141 38.68 8.48 -2.67
C CYS A 141 40.19 8.39 -2.92
N ARG A 142 40.62 8.08 -4.15
CA ARG A 142 42.03 8.14 -4.54
C ARG A 142 42.28 9.56 -5.02
N THR A 143 42.89 10.38 -4.16
CA THR A 143 43.37 11.73 -4.52
C THR A 143 44.44 11.61 -5.59
N ALA A 144 44.27 12.37 -6.67
CA ALA A 144 45.29 12.62 -7.70
C ALA A 144 46.24 13.73 -7.23
#